data_AF-A0AAV8X9M6-F1
#
_entry.id   AF-A0AAV8X9M6-F1
#
_cell.length_a   1.000
_cell.length_b   1.000
_cell.length_c   1.000
_cell.angle_alpha   90.00
_cell.angle_beta   90.00
_cell.angle_gamma   90.00
#
_symmetry.space_group_name_H-M   'P 1'
#
loop_
_entity.id
_entity.type
_entity.pdbx_description
1 polymer ?
#
loop_
_entity_poly.entity_id
_entity_poly.type
_entity_poly.pdbx_seq_one_letter_code
_entity_poly.pdbx_strand_id
1 'polypeptide(L)'
;MSVVISIEDDIYYKIGTEKGTLPQLFTRIQFGICLAPLIPLESISTIEKSLREIATASSLCGGQGYKRCSCKTKCGTNKCKCKAANILCKSKCHSSLSCLNK
;
A
#
# COMPACT_ATOMS: atom_id res chain seq x y z
N MET A 1 -3.22 -4.54 -7.39
CA MET A 1 -3.04 -5.37 -8.59
C MET A 1 -1.92 -4.81 -9.43
N SER A 2 -1.38 -5.61 -10.34
CA SER A 2 -0.30 -5.21 -11.25
C SER A 2 -0.56 -5.81 -12.63
N VAL A 3 0.06 -5.24 -13.67
CA VAL A 3 -0.09 -5.67 -15.06
C VAL A 3 1.29 -5.93 -15.66
N VAL A 4 1.40 -6.89 -16.57
CA VAL A 4 2.61 -7.13 -17.37
C VAL A 4 2.66 -6.08 -18.48
N ILE A 5 3.73 -5.29 -18.53
CA ILE A 5 3.91 -4.23 -19.51
C ILE A 5 4.67 -4.74 -20.74
N SER A 6 5.74 -5.50 -20.51
CA SER A 6 6.60 -6.04 -21.55
C SER A 6 7.17 -7.40 -21.13
N ILE A 7 7.59 -8.16 -22.14
CA ILE A 7 8.29 -9.43 -21.99
C ILE A 7 9.66 -9.26 -22.65
N GLU A 8 10.72 -9.61 -21.93
CA GLU A 8 12.11 -9.55 -22.35
C GLU A 8 12.66 -10.97 -22.41
N ASP A 9 13.37 -11.30 -23.50
CA ASP A 9 13.97 -12.62 -23.76
C ASP A 9 12.99 -13.82 -23.62
N ASP A 10 11.69 -13.59 -23.85
CA ASP A 10 10.58 -14.55 -23.70
C ASP A 10 10.42 -15.19 -22.29
N ILE A 11 11.26 -14.81 -21.32
CA ILE A 11 11.36 -15.45 -20.01
C ILE A 11 11.13 -14.43 -18.88
N TYR A 12 11.47 -13.16 -19.11
CA TYR A 12 11.43 -12.10 -18.12
C TYR A 12 10.27 -11.15 -18.38
N TYR A 13 9.56 -10.78 -17.31
CA TYR A 13 8.35 -9.98 -17.37
C TYR A 13 8.58 -8.66 -16.63
N LYS A 14 8.33 -7.53 -17.30
CA LYS A 14 8.30 -6.21 -16.66
C LYS A 14 6.91 -5.94 -16.11
N ILE A 15 6.84 -5.61 -14.83
CA ILE A 15 5.56 -5.45 -14.11
C ILE A 15 5.32 -3.98 -13.77
N GLY A 16 4.08 -3.54 -14.03
CA GLY A 16 3.59 -2.19 -13.79
C GLY A 16 2.41 -2.13 -12.84
N THR A 17 2.30 -0.99 -12.16
CA THR A 17 1.12 -0.63 -11.35
C THR A 17 0.74 0.82 -11.62
N GLU A 18 -0.44 1.22 -11.17
CA GLU A 18 -0.85 2.64 -11.17
C GLU A 18 0.10 3.55 -10.37
N LYS A 19 0.85 2.99 -9.41
CA LYS A 19 1.75 3.77 -8.54
C LYS A 19 3.17 3.86 -9.05
N GLY A 20 3.54 3.03 -10.04
CA GLY A 20 4.85 2.98 -10.66
C GLY A 20 5.14 1.63 -11.31
N THR A 21 6.22 1.59 -12.08
CA THR A 21 6.81 0.40 -12.67
C THR A 21 7.92 -0.17 -11.80
N LEU A 22 8.06 -1.49 -11.80
CA LEU A 22 9.16 -2.14 -11.11
C LEU A 22 10.42 -2.12 -11.98
N PRO A 23 11.58 -1.72 -11.43
CA PRO A 23 12.84 -1.71 -12.17
C PRO A 23 13.38 -3.12 -12.41
N GLN A 24 13.05 -4.07 -11.53
CA GLN A 24 13.45 -5.46 -11.66
C GLN A 24 12.46 -6.25 -12.54
N LEU A 25 13.00 -7.19 -13.31
CA LEU A 25 12.21 -8.15 -14.08
C LEU A 25 11.89 -9.37 -13.23
N PHE A 26 10.81 -10.06 -13.61
CA PHE A 26 10.33 -11.24 -12.90
C PHE A 26 10.20 -12.44 -13.83
N THR A 27 10.39 -13.64 -13.32
CA THR A 27 10.02 -14.87 -14.02
C THR A 27 8.58 -15.25 -13.71
N ARG A 28 7.98 -16.06 -14.58
CA ARG A 28 6.57 -16.47 -14.47
C ARG A 28 6.19 -17.08 -13.10
N ILE A 29 7.14 -17.73 -12.42
CA ILE A 29 6.93 -18.40 -11.12
C ILE A 29 6.80 -17.40 -9.95
N GLN A 30 7.33 -16.18 -10.09
CA GLN A 30 7.39 -15.20 -9.01
C GLN A 30 6.08 -14.46 -8.76
N PHE A 31 5.04 -14.70 -9.58
CA PHE A 31 3.73 -14.04 -9.43
C PHE A 31 2.55 -14.93 -9.87
N GLY A 32 1.40 -14.72 -9.22
CA GLY A 32 0.14 -15.36 -9.60
C GLY A 32 -0.57 -14.64 -10.74
N ILE A 33 -1.29 -15.38 -11.59
CA ILE A 33 -2.19 -14.79 -12.58
C ILE A 33 -3.51 -14.42 -11.90
N CYS A 34 -4.01 -13.23 -12.20
CA CYS A 34 -5.40 -12.89 -11.93
C CYS A 34 -6.19 -13.01 -13.24
N LEU A 35 -7.31 -13.75 -13.21
CA LEU A 35 -8.18 -13.92 -14.38
C LEU A 35 -9.05 -12.67 -14.65
N ALA A 36 -9.18 -11.77 -13.67
CA ALA A 36 -9.98 -10.56 -13.81
C ALA A 36 -9.09 -9.39 -14.28
N PRO A 37 -9.47 -8.68 -15.38
CA PRO A 37 -8.78 -7.47 -15.81
C PRO A 37 -9.17 -6.30 -14.89
N LEU A 38 -8.42 -6.14 -13.80
CA LEU A 38 -8.72 -5.10 -12.79
C LEU A 38 -8.08 -3.74 -13.08
N ILE A 39 -7.07 -3.66 -13.95
CA ILE A 39 -6.32 -2.43 -14.21
C ILE A 39 -6.08 -2.28 -15.73
N PRO A 40 -6.46 -1.14 -16.34
CA PRO A 40 -6.17 -0.84 -17.73
C PRO A 40 -4.68 -0.49 -17.94
N LEU A 41 -4.13 -0.77 -19.12
CA LEU A 41 -2.72 -0.46 -19.44
C LEU A 41 -2.41 1.04 -19.43
N GLU A 42 -3.39 1.87 -19.75
CA GLU A 42 -3.25 3.34 -19.80
C GLU A 42 -3.07 3.97 -18.41
N SER A 43 -3.56 3.33 -17.34
CA SER A 43 -3.43 3.85 -15.97
C SER A 43 -2.10 3.51 -15.32
N ILE A 44 -1.19 2.83 -16.04
CA ILE A 44 0.10 2.41 -15.51
C ILE A 44 1.09 3.59 -15.51
N SER A 45 1.68 3.86 -14.35
CA SER A 45 2.69 4.92 -14.23
C SER A 45 4.04 4.41 -14.73
N THR A 46 4.70 5.19 -15.59
CA THR A 46 6.04 4.89 -16.15
C THR A 46 7.19 5.17 -15.19
N ILE A 47 6.92 5.76 -14.03
CA ILE A 47 7.94 6.12 -13.04
C ILE A 47 8.41 4.84 -12.33
N GLU A 48 9.69 4.55 -12.44
CA GLU A 48 10.29 3.40 -11.76
C GLU A 48 10.35 3.63 -10.25
N LYS A 49 9.87 2.64 -9.49
CA LYS A 49 9.88 2.63 -8.03
C LYS A 49 10.21 1.26 -7.50
N SER A 50 10.86 1.22 -6.35
CA SER A 50 11.11 -0.06 -5.67
C SER A 50 9.80 -0.75 -5.28
N LEU A 51 9.85 -2.08 -5.14
CA LEU A 51 8.75 -2.88 -4.59
C LEU A 51 8.21 -2.29 -3.27
N ARG A 52 9.10 -1.80 -2.41
CA ARG A 52 8.75 -1.26 -1.10
C ARG A 52 7.96 0.04 -1.21
N GLU A 53 8.33 0.92 -2.14
CA GLU A 53 7.62 2.19 -2.37
C GLU A 53 6.24 1.95 -2.97
N ILE A 54 6.13 1.06 -3.96
CA ILE A 54 4.85 0.70 -4.56
C ILE A 54 3.93 0.05 -3.52
N ALA A 55 4.44 -0.89 -2.73
CA ALA A 55 3.68 -1.52 -1.64
C ALA A 55 3.23 -0.48 -0.59
N THR A 56 4.10 0.47 -0.24
CA THR A 56 3.78 1.54 0.69
C THR A 56 2.70 2.48 0.14
N ALA A 57 2.79 2.87 -1.13
CA ALA A 57 1.83 3.75 -1.80
C ALA A 57 0.47 3.08 -2.03
N SER A 58 0.46 1.75 -2.15
CA SER A 58 -0.77 0.95 -2.31
C SER A 58 -1.41 0.57 -0.97
N SER A 59 -0.68 0.72 0.15
CA SER A 59 -1.15 0.36 1.48
C SER A 59 -1.97 1.48 2.10
N LEU A 60 -3.14 1.12 2.65
CA LEU A 60 -3.97 2.03 3.47
C LEU A 60 -3.23 2.58 4.69
N CYS A 61 -2.26 1.81 5.20
CA CYS A 61 -1.50 2.11 6.41
C CYS A 61 -0.04 2.51 6.14
N GLY A 62 0.36 2.65 4.87
CA GLY A 62 1.75 2.84 4.48
C GLY A 62 2.63 1.62 4.80
N GLY A 63 3.94 1.84 4.91
CA GLY A 63 4.95 0.77 5.00
C GLY A 63 5.03 0.04 6.35
N GLN A 64 4.45 0.60 7.42
CA GLN A 64 4.52 0.00 8.78
C GLN A 64 3.38 -1.00 9.06
N GLY A 65 2.41 -1.14 8.17
CA GLY A 65 1.29 -2.08 8.30
C GLY A 65 0.20 -1.69 9.31
N TYR A 66 0.41 -0.64 10.11
CA TYR A 66 -0.61 -0.10 11.01
C TYR A 66 -0.45 1.41 11.20
N LYS A 67 -1.56 2.10 11.45
CA LYS A 67 -1.57 3.50 11.87
C LYS A 67 -1.81 3.55 13.37
N ARG A 68 -0.97 4.29 14.10
CA ARG A 68 -1.18 4.59 15.52
C ARG A 68 -1.09 6.08 15.79
N CYS A 69 -1.88 6.57 16.74
CA CYS A 69 -1.69 7.90 17.29
C CYS A 69 -0.67 7.86 18.44
N SER A 70 -0.07 9.02 18.73
CA SER A 70 0.81 9.21 19.90
C SER A 70 0.09 9.92 21.06
N CYS A 71 -1.25 9.91 21.07
CA CYS A 71 -2.03 10.58 22.10
C CYS A 71 -1.81 9.89 23.46
N LYS A 72 -1.50 10.69 24.49
CA LYS A 72 -1.43 10.22 25.89
C LYS A 72 -2.78 10.33 26.60
N THR A 73 -3.71 11.11 26.04
CA THR A 73 -5.04 11.41 26.60
C THR A 73 -6.14 11.02 25.61
N LYS A 74 -7.40 11.19 26.02
CA LYS A 74 -8.61 10.87 25.24
C LYS A 74 -8.56 11.44 23.82
N CYS A 75 -8.74 10.61 22.79
CA CYS A 75 -8.72 11.01 21.37
C CYS A 75 -9.99 11.74 20.89
N GLY A 76 -10.45 12.75 21.63
CA GLY A 76 -11.71 13.45 21.32
C GLY A 76 -11.61 14.50 20.20
N THR A 77 -10.41 14.97 19.86
CA THR A 77 -10.21 16.09 18.93
C THR A 77 -9.29 15.71 17.76
N ASN A 78 -9.23 16.56 16.73
CA ASN A 78 -8.35 16.39 15.55
C ASN A 78 -6.85 16.50 15.89
N LYS A 79 -6.48 16.74 17.16
CA LYS A 79 -5.10 16.53 17.64
C LYS A 79 -4.70 15.04 17.59
N CYS A 80 -5.67 14.13 17.58
CA CYS A 80 -5.40 12.72 17.35
C CYS A 80 -5.21 12.43 15.86
N LYS A 81 -4.05 11.88 15.49
CA LYS A 81 -3.73 11.49 14.12
C LYS A 81 -4.71 10.48 13.53
N CYS A 82 -5.25 9.57 14.35
CA CYS A 82 -6.25 8.60 13.90
C CYS A 82 -7.56 9.32 13.57
N LYS A 83 -8.07 10.14 14.49
CA LYS A 83 -9.31 10.91 14.27
C LYS A 83 -9.20 11.87 13.09
N ALA A 84 -8.09 12.61 12.97
CA ALA A 84 -7.83 13.49 11.84
C ALA A 84 -7.77 12.74 10.49
N ALA A 85 -7.31 11.49 10.49
CA ALA A 85 -7.31 10.63 9.33
C ALA A 85 -8.65 9.87 9.13
N ASN A 86 -9.69 10.18 9.91
CA ASN A 86 -10.97 9.47 9.95
C ASN A 86 -10.83 7.94 10.19
N ILE A 87 -9.89 7.56 11.06
CA ILE A 87 -9.62 6.17 11.45
C ILE A 87 -9.85 6.01 12.96
N LEU A 88 -10.47 4.90 13.35
CA LEU A 88 -10.67 4.53 14.75
C LEU A 88 -9.37 4.03 15.39
N CYS A 89 -9.14 4.41 16.65
CA CYS A 89 -7.99 3.98 17.44
C CYS A 89 -8.15 2.51 17.83
N LYS A 90 -7.21 1.67 17.38
CA LYS A 90 -7.14 0.25 17.76
C LYS A 90 -6.26 0.05 19.01
N SER A 91 -6.16 -1.19 19.48
CA SER A 91 -5.31 -1.59 20.62
C SER A 91 -3.83 -1.20 20.47
N LYS A 92 -3.32 -1.01 19.25
CA LYS A 92 -1.96 -0.52 18.98
C LYS A 92 -1.76 0.97 19.26
N CYS A 93 -2.84 1.74 19.42
CA CYS A 93 -2.77 3.16 19.82
C CYS A 93 -2.61 3.32 21.32
N HIS A 94 -3.40 2.54 22.08
CA HIS A 94 -3.44 2.61 23.54
C HIS A 94 -3.60 1.21 24.10
N SER A 95 -2.71 0.83 25.02
CA SER A 95 -2.72 -0.48 25.65
C SER A 95 -3.89 -0.65 26.64
N SER A 96 -4.23 0.41 27.38
CA SER A 96 -5.18 0.32 28.52
C SER A 96 -5.92 1.63 28.88
N LEU A 97 -5.69 2.73 28.17
CA LEU A 97 -6.30 4.04 28.47
C LEU A 97 -7.70 4.18 27.86
N SER A 98 -8.57 4.95 28.51
CA SER A 98 -9.88 5.32 27.97
C SER A 98 -9.71 6.21 26.73
N CYS A 99 -10.07 5.68 25.58
CA CYS A 99 -10.03 6.37 24.29
C CYS A 99 -11.45 6.71 23.85
N LEU A 100 -11.68 7.96 23.42
CA LEU A 100 -12.97 8.44 22.91
C LEU A 100 -13.13 8.27 21.38
N ASN A 101 -12.18 7.63 20.71
CA ASN A 101 -12.19 7.40 19.26
C ASN A 101 -11.89 5.92 18.99
N LYS A 102 -12.72 5.03 19.53
CA LYS A 102 -12.60 3.58 19.36
C LYS A 102 -13.45 3.07 18.21
#